data_AF-A0A2P1QNL2-F1
#
_entry.id   AF-A0A2P1QNL2-F1
#
_cell.length_a   1.000
_cell.length_b   1.000
_cell.length_c   1.000
_cell.angle_alpha   90.00
_cell.angle_beta   90.00
_cell.angle_gamma   90.00
#
_symmetry.space_group_name_H-M   'P 1'
#
loop_
_entity.id
_entity.type
_entity.pdbx_description
1 polymer ?
#
loop_
_entity_poly.entity_id
_entity_poly.type
_entity_poly.pdbx_seq_one_letter_code
_entity_poly.pdbx_strand_id
1 'polypeptide(L)'
;MIPKSLLSKILVPIFPIAIITGNFYLFNTTQNKIEAFAIQPPFLSFDFTNSYLSDTNSRIDHLLDRNPSTTWTKLRHSNKTEDFLLELRQTHHFKENKPEISKWKTLHIVGCEETLEKLKFGLILRESIDMDKELRMPKDRILFERVLNFSESKHFKIPLESYYQPEMSPEFPQKMFIWTVHGTWIEEKRSRSEFCLEDIWLSED
;
A
#
# COMPACT_ATOMS: atom_id res chain seq x y z
N MET A 1 -18.34 -38.45 42.53
CA MET A 1 -17.41 -38.99 41.51
C MET A 1 -18.18 -39.12 40.20
N ILE A 2 -17.79 -38.39 39.16
CA ILE A 2 -18.41 -38.55 37.83
C ILE A 2 -18.00 -39.93 37.30
N PRO A 3 -18.94 -40.80 36.88
CA PRO A 3 -18.59 -42.11 36.34
C PRO A 3 -17.69 -41.93 35.11
N LYS A 4 -16.56 -42.65 35.08
CA LYS A 4 -15.54 -42.55 34.00
C LYS A 4 -16.14 -42.72 32.59
N SER A 5 -17.21 -43.51 32.46
CA SER A 5 -17.93 -43.71 31.19
C SER A 5 -18.69 -42.47 30.72
N LEU A 6 -19.19 -41.63 31.63
CA LEU A 6 -19.86 -40.37 31.30
C LEU A 6 -18.83 -39.29 30.90
N LEU A 7 -17.68 -39.25 31.60
CA LEU A 7 -16.59 -38.34 31.28
C LEU A 7 -16.02 -38.62 29.87
N SER A 8 -15.83 -39.91 29.53
CA SER A 8 -15.37 -40.32 28.20
C SER A 8 -16.38 -39.97 27.11
N LYS A 9 -17.69 -40.11 27.35
CA LYS A 9 -18.73 -39.74 26.38
C LYS A 9 -18.81 -38.24 26.11
N ILE A 10 -18.43 -37.42 27.09
CA ILE A 10 -18.39 -35.95 26.95
C ILE A 10 -17.09 -35.50 26.26
N LEU A 11 -15.96 -36.15 26.53
CA LEU A 11 -14.65 -35.78 25.94
C LEU A 11 -14.48 -36.22 24.49
N VAL A 12 -15.06 -37.37 24.10
CA VAL A 12 -14.98 -37.89 22.72
C VAL A 12 -15.50 -36.90 21.65
N PRO A 13 -16.65 -36.21 21.83
CA PRO A 13 -17.11 -35.22 20.84
C PRO A 13 -16.34 -33.89 20.88
N ILE A 14 -15.62 -33.58 21.95
CA ILE A 14 -14.86 -32.31 22.04
C ILE A 14 -13.77 -32.26 20.98
N PHE A 15 -13.09 -33.38 20.72
CA PHE A 15 -12.03 -33.45 19.71
C PHE A 15 -12.50 -33.14 18.28
N PRO A 16 -13.53 -33.81 17.71
CA PRO A 16 -14.05 -33.46 16.40
C PRO A 16 -14.69 -32.06 16.37
N ILE A 17 -15.36 -31.62 17.44
CA ILE A 17 -15.89 -30.25 17.51
C ILE A 17 -14.75 -29.23 17.42
N ALA A 18 -13.67 -29.39 18.18
CA ALA A 18 -12.52 -28.50 18.14
C ALA A 18 -11.85 -28.47 16.75
N ILE A 19 -11.75 -29.62 16.08
CA ILE A 19 -11.24 -29.70 14.69
C ILE A 19 -12.15 -28.93 13.73
N ILE A 20 -13.47 -29.12 13.82
CA ILE A 20 -14.43 -28.43 12.93
C ILE A 20 -14.38 -26.92 13.19
N THR A 21 -14.44 -26.49 14.45
CA THR A 21 -14.38 -25.07 14.81
C THR A 21 -13.04 -24.44 14.41
N GLY A 22 -11.92 -25.15 14.59
CA GLY A 22 -10.59 -24.70 14.15
C GLY A 22 -10.50 -24.52 12.64
N ASN A 23 -10.98 -25.49 11.86
CA ASN A 23 -11.02 -25.38 10.40
C ASN A 23 -11.95 -24.26 9.92
N PHE A 24 -13.11 -24.09 10.55
CA PHE A 24 -14.03 -23.00 10.23
C PHE A 24 -13.40 -21.63 10.52
N TYR A 25 -12.73 -21.48 11.67
CA TYR A 25 -11.99 -20.27 12.01
C TYR A 25 -10.87 -19.98 11.01
N LEU A 26 -10.06 -20.98 10.65
CA LEU A 26 -9.01 -20.83 9.65
C LEU A 26 -9.56 -20.45 8.28
N PHE A 27 -10.65 -21.08 7.85
CA PHE A 27 -11.29 -20.76 6.57
C PHE A 27 -11.78 -19.31 6.55
N ASN A 28 -12.52 -18.89 7.58
CA ASN A 28 -13.09 -17.54 7.63
C ASN A 28 -12.01 -16.46 7.73
N THR A 29 -10.99 -16.68 8.56
CA THR A 29 -9.86 -15.73 8.67
C THR A 29 -9.04 -15.67 7.39
N THR A 30 -8.91 -16.79 6.65
CA THR A 30 -8.21 -16.82 5.37
C THR A 30 -9.00 -16.10 4.28
N GLN A 31 -10.32 -16.33 4.18
CA GLN A 31 -11.18 -15.63 3.21
C GLN A 31 -11.15 -14.12 3.43
N ASN A 32 -11.31 -13.65 4.67
CA ASN A 32 -11.22 -12.21 4.98
C ASN A 32 -9.87 -11.61 4.57
N LYS A 33 -8.77 -12.34 4.76
CA LYS A 33 -7.45 -11.89 4.31
C LYS A 33 -7.33 -11.88 2.79
N ILE A 34 -7.85 -12.89 2.10
CA ILE A 34 -7.85 -12.93 0.62
C ILE A 34 -8.67 -11.77 0.06
N GLU A 35 -9.85 -11.50 0.62
CA GLU A 35 -10.68 -10.36 0.24
C GLU A 35 -9.95 -9.03 0.48
N ALA A 36 -9.31 -8.86 1.65
CA ALA A 36 -8.48 -7.70 1.92
C ALA A 36 -7.31 -7.58 0.93
N PHE A 37 -6.63 -8.67 0.60
CA PHE A 37 -5.54 -8.68 -0.38
C PHE A 37 -6.01 -8.41 -1.81
N ALA A 38 -7.24 -8.78 -2.17
CA ALA A 38 -7.80 -8.48 -3.47
C ALA A 38 -8.08 -6.97 -3.63
N ILE A 39 -8.39 -6.28 -2.54
CA ILE A 39 -8.69 -4.83 -2.52
C ILE A 39 -7.42 -4.00 -2.32
N GLN A 40 -6.59 -4.41 -1.35
CA GLN A 40 -5.34 -3.78 -0.92
C GLN A 40 -4.25 -4.85 -0.77
N PRO A 41 -3.56 -5.21 -1.87
CA PRO A 41 -2.44 -6.14 -1.79
C PRO A 41 -1.34 -5.55 -0.89
N PRO A 42 -0.53 -6.38 -0.21
CA PRO A 42 0.50 -5.89 0.67
C PRO A 42 1.65 -5.37 -0.19
N PHE A 43 1.67 -4.06 -0.36
CA PHE A 43 2.76 -3.36 -1.01
C PHE A 43 3.63 -2.70 0.05
N LEU A 44 4.91 -2.49 -0.27
CA LEU A 44 5.82 -1.87 0.67
C LEU A 44 5.44 -0.41 0.92
N SER A 45 5.19 -0.08 2.17
CA SER A 45 4.99 1.28 2.67
C SER A 45 6.11 1.60 3.66
N PHE A 46 6.83 2.69 3.43
CA PHE A 46 7.92 3.14 4.29
C PHE A 46 7.66 4.56 4.77
N ASP A 47 7.67 4.70 6.10
CA ASP A 47 7.74 5.97 6.81
C ASP A 47 9.19 6.21 7.26
N PHE A 48 9.91 7.10 6.59
CA PHE A 48 11.29 7.42 6.95
C PHE A 48 11.39 8.47 8.06
N THR A 49 10.30 9.17 8.38
CA THR A 49 10.21 10.10 9.51
C THR A 49 9.87 9.36 10.81
N ASN A 50 9.26 8.17 10.69
CA ASN A 50 8.69 7.41 11.80
C ASN A 50 7.74 8.28 12.63
N SER A 51 6.86 9.03 11.95
CA SER A 51 5.90 9.93 12.60
C SER A 51 4.97 9.20 13.55
N TYR A 52 4.69 7.92 13.28
CA TYR A 52 3.87 7.06 14.14
C TYR A 52 4.40 6.93 15.59
N LEU A 53 5.70 7.19 15.81
CA LEU A 53 6.31 7.20 17.15
C LEU A 53 5.97 8.47 17.95
N SER A 54 5.60 9.56 17.27
CA SER A 54 5.10 10.79 17.90
C SER A 54 3.59 10.75 18.06
N ASP A 55 2.87 10.25 17.06
CA ASP A 55 1.42 10.02 17.13
C ASP A 55 1.08 8.69 16.44
N THR A 56 0.52 7.74 17.19
CA THR A 56 0.14 6.42 16.67
C THR A 56 -0.91 6.44 15.56
N ASN A 57 -1.61 7.57 15.37
CA ASN A 57 -2.56 7.78 14.28
C ASN A 57 -1.90 8.27 13.00
N SER A 58 -0.63 8.67 13.03
CA SER A 58 0.12 9.05 11.83
C SER A 58 0.84 7.85 11.21
N ARG A 59 0.08 6.86 10.75
CA ARG A 59 0.62 5.64 10.13
C ARG A 59 0.67 5.79 8.62
N ILE A 60 1.76 5.33 8.02
CA ILE A 60 1.95 5.45 6.57
C ILE A 60 0.92 4.66 5.76
N ASP A 61 0.42 3.56 6.31
CA ASP A 61 -0.63 2.74 5.68
C ASP A 61 -1.95 3.50 5.50
N HIS A 62 -2.19 4.57 6.26
CA HIS A 62 -3.35 5.43 6.07
C HIS A 62 -3.36 6.09 4.69
N LEU A 63 -2.20 6.30 4.06
CA LEU A 63 -2.13 6.82 2.70
C LEU A 63 -2.59 5.83 1.63
N LEU A 64 -2.91 4.59 2.00
CA LEU A 64 -3.26 3.51 1.08
C LEU A 64 -4.61 2.86 1.42
N ASP A 65 -5.25 3.30 2.52
CA ASP A 65 -6.42 2.63 3.08
C ASP A 65 -7.76 3.10 2.46
N ARG A 66 -7.73 4.18 1.66
CA ARG A 66 -8.90 4.81 1.01
C ARG A 66 -9.93 5.37 2.00
N ASN A 67 -9.53 5.64 3.24
CA ASN A 67 -10.41 6.15 4.29
C ASN A 67 -10.15 7.64 4.55
N PRO A 68 -11.11 8.54 4.28
CA PRO A 68 -10.93 9.97 4.47
C PRO A 68 -10.86 10.40 5.96
N SER A 69 -11.08 9.47 6.89
CA SER A 69 -10.99 9.74 8.34
C SER A 69 -9.60 9.49 8.91
N THR A 70 -8.68 8.95 8.11
CA THR A 70 -7.31 8.64 8.49
C THR A 70 -6.36 9.48 7.65
N THR A 71 -5.22 9.84 8.25
CA THR A 71 -4.21 10.67 7.60
C THR A 71 -2.82 10.20 8.00
N TRP A 72 -1.82 10.61 7.23
CA TRP A 72 -0.43 10.57 7.61
C TRP A 72 0.13 11.98 7.68
N THR A 73 0.72 12.33 8.82
CA THR A 73 1.29 13.65 9.07
C THR A 73 2.78 13.52 9.37
N LYS A 74 3.62 14.29 8.69
CA LYS A 74 5.04 14.35 9.04
C LYS A 74 5.21 15.12 10.36
N LEU A 75 5.60 14.40 11.42
CA LEU A 75 5.81 14.94 12.78
C LEU A 75 7.30 14.96 13.19
N ARG A 76 8.17 14.37 12.36
CA ARG A 76 9.59 14.18 12.64
C ARG A 76 10.41 14.38 11.36
N HIS A 77 11.70 14.64 11.51
CA HIS A 77 12.60 14.68 10.36
C HIS A 77 12.87 13.28 9.82
N SER A 78 13.03 13.18 8.50
CA SER A 78 13.36 11.93 7.85
C SER A 78 14.80 11.48 8.16
N ASN A 79 14.99 10.17 8.25
CA ASN A 79 16.31 9.54 8.30
C ASN A 79 16.87 9.21 6.90
N LYS A 80 16.13 9.52 5.84
CA LYS A 80 16.50 9.37 4.42
C LYS A 80 16.31 10.68 3.67
N THR A 81 16.61 10.65 2.37
CA THR A 81 16.38 11.76 1.44
C THR A 81 14.89 12.07 1.27
N GLU A 82 14.07 11.03 1.16
CA GLU A 82 12.61 11.13 1.13
C GLU A 82 11.98 10.96 2.52
N ASP A 83 10.79 11.52 2.71
CA ASP A 83 10.00 11.34 3.93
C ASP A 83 9.23 10.03 3.91
N PHE A 84 8.76 9.61 2.73
CA PHE A 84 8.06 8.34 2.54
C PHE A 84 8.33 7.71 1.17
N LEU A 85 8.10 6.40 1.10
CA LEU A 85 8.03 5.63 -0.15
C LEU A 85 6.87 4.63 -0.08
N LEU A 86 6.01 4.62 -1.09
CA LEU A 86 4.84 3.76 -1.17
C LEU A 86 4.83 3.00 -2.48
N GLU A 87 4.71 1.69 -2.41
CA GLU A 87 4.30 0.86 -3.53
C GLU A 87 2.76 0.84 -3.61
N LEU A 88 2.21 1.10 -4.79
CA LEU A 88 0.77 1.29 -4.99
C LEU A 88 0.14 0.03 -5.57
N ARG A 89 0.26 -0.19 -6.88
CA ARG A 89 -0.30 -1.37 -7.58
C ARG A 89 0.61 -1.79 -8.71
N GLN A 90 0.51 -3.05 -9.09
CA GLN A 90 1.21 -3.58 -10.27
C GLN A 90 0.56 -3.08 -11.56
N THR A 91 1.40 -2.84 -12.57
CA THR A 91 1.03 -2.56 -13.97
C THR A 91 0.31 -3.72 -14.63
N HIS A 92 0.50 -4.93 -14.11
CA HIS A 92 -0.13 -6.15 -14.57
C HIS A 92 -0.78 -6.86 -13.40
N HIS A 93 -1.78 -7.69 -13.68
CA HIS A 93 -2.35 -8.61 -12.72
C HIS A 93 -2.52 -9.98 -13.38
N PHE A 94 -2.59 -11.03 -12.57
CA PHE A 94 -2.76 -12.38 -13.07
C PHE A 94 -4.25 -12.73 -13.15
N LYS A 95 -4.73 -13.09 -14.34
CA LYS A 95 -6.12 -13.46 -14.57
C LYS A 95 -6.21 -14.60 -15.58
N GLU A 96 -7.05 -15.59 -15.28
CA GLU A 96 -7.26 -16.77 -16.16
C GLU A 96 -5.94 -17.45 -16.64
N ASN A 97 -4.99 -17.62 -15.73
CA ASN A 97 -3.66 -18.20 -16.00
C ASN A 97 -2.77 -17.38 -16.97
N LYS A 98 -3.05 -16.09 -17.16
CA LYS A 98 -2.23 -15.20 -18.00
C LYS A 98 -2.02 -13.85 -17.32
N PRO A 99 -0.87 -13.20 -17.58
CA PRO A 99 -0.71 -11.77 -17.34
C PRO A 99 -1.73 -10.93 -18.12
N GLU A 100 -2.46 -10.06 -17.44
CA GLU A 100 -3.27 -9.00 -18.04
C GLU A 100 -2.74 -7.64 -17.60
N ILE A 101 -2.80 -6.66 -18.52
CA ILE A 101 -2.43 -5.28 -18.23
C ILE A 101 -3.55 -4.59 -17.44
N SER A 102 -3.19 -3.98 -16.31
CA SER A 102 -4.08 -3.14 -15.54
C SER A 102 -4.26 -1.78 -16.22
N LYS A 103 -5.47 -1.22 -16.20
CA LYS A 103 -5.81 -0.01 -16.97
C LYS A 103 -5.69 1.25 -16.12
N TRP A 104 -4.62 1.35 -15.33
CA TRP A 104 -4.38 2.52 -14.49
C TRP A 104 -4.21 3.77 -15.35
N LYS A 105 -5.13 4.73 -15.21
CA LYS A 105 -5.14 5.98 -15.98
C LYS A 105 -4.62 7.15 -15.17
N THR A 106 -4.99 7.24 -13.90
CA THR A 106 -4.73 8.43 -13.08
C THR A 106 -4.15 8.05 -11.73
N LEU A 107 -3.12 8.78 -11.32
CA LEU A 107 -2.61 8.79 -9.96
C LEU A 107 -3.20 10.00 -9.22
N HIS A 108 -3.79 9.74 -8.06
CA HIS A 108 -4.37 10.73 -7.19
C HIS A 108 -3.49 10.92 -5.95
N ILE A 109 -3.29 12.18 -5.57
CA ILE A 109 -2.62 12.57 -4.33
C ILE A 109 -3.52 13.59 -3.64
N VAL A 110 -3.89 13.33 -2.39
CA VAL A 110 -4.75 14.21 -1.61
C VAL A 110 -4.04 14.65 -0.34
N GLY A 111 -3.95 15.97 -0.15
CA GLY A 111 -3.45 16.59 1.05
C GLY A 111 -4.59 17.03 1.95
N CYS A 112 -4.33 17.08 3.26
CA CYS A 112 -5.33 17.49 4.24
C CYS A 112 -5.70 18.97 4.06
N GLU A 113 -6.89 19.37 4.49
CA GLU A 113 -7.40 20.75 4.32
C GLU A 113 -6.43 21.83 4.86
N GLU A 114 -5.81 21.56 6.00
CA GLU A 114 -4.83 22.43 6.67
C GLU A 114 -3.45 22.48 5.99
N THR A 115 -3.18 21.58 5.04
CA THR A 115 -1.85 21.44 4.44
C THR A 115 -1.61 22.52 3.40
N LEU A 116 -0.71 23.47 3.67
CA LEU A 116 -0.40 24.58 2.74
C LEU A 116 0.96 24.43 2.05
N GLU A 117 1.68 23.36 2.37
CA GLU A 117 3.09 23.23 2.01
C GLU A 117 3.30 22.56 0.66
N LYS A 118 4.54 22.62 0.19
CA LYS A 118 4.95 22.02 -1.07
C LYS A 118 5.52 20.63 -0.83
N LEU A 119 5.05 19.65 -1.58
CA LEU A 119 5.59 18.30 -1.59
C LEU A 119 6.41 18.09 -2.86
N LYS A 120 7.71 17.82 -2.72
CA LYS A 120 8.50 17.24 -3.81
C LYS A 120 8.07 15.78 -3.95
N PHE A 121 7.39 15.46 -5.03
CA PHE A 121 6.77 14.16 -5.28
C PHE A 121 7.36 13.52 -6.53
N GLY A 122 7.67 12.23 -6.45
CA GLY A 122 8.20 11.47 -7.58
C GLY A 122 7.46 10.17 -7.83
N LEU A 123 7.42 9.76 -9.09
CA LEU A 123 6.84 8.52 -9.56
C LEU A 123 7.92 7.63 -10.18
N ILE A 124 7.94 6.38 -9.74
CA ILE A 124 8.91 5.36 -10.10
C ILE A 124 8.15 4.11 -10.58
N LEU A 125 8.69 3.43 -11.58
CA LEU A 125 8.35 2.05 -11.88
C LEU A 125 9.41 1.14 -11.27
N ARG A 126 9.03 0.41 -10.23
CA ARG A 126 9.87 -0.62 -9.64
C ARG A 126 9.62 -1.94 -10.34
N GLU A 127 10.67 -2.60 -10.78
CA GLU A 127 10.57 -3.93 -11.39
C GLU A 127 9.91 -4.94 -10.45
N SER A 128 8.92 -5.67 -10.94
CA SER A 128 8.40 -6.84 -10.25
C SER A 128 9.35 -8.01 -10.47
N ILE A 129 10.00 -8.50 -9.41
CA ILE A 129 10.88 -9.67 -9.49
C ILE A 129 10.30 -10.84 -8.71
N ASP A 130 10.58 -12.06 -9.18
CA ASP A 130 10.31 -13.28 -8.43
C ASP A 130 11.45 -13.45 -7.42
N MET A 131 11.21 -12.98 -6.19
CA MET A 131 12.19 -13.02 -5.10
C MET A 131 12.71 -14.44 -4.80
N ASP A 132 11.93 -15.47 -5.11
CA ASP A 132 12.32 -16.87 -4.89
C ASP A 132 13.32 -17.35 -5.95
N LYS A 133 13.31 -16.74 -7.15
CA LYS A 133 14.16 -17.13 -8.29
C LYS A 133 15.33 -16.19 -8.55
N GLU A 134 15.24 -14.93 -8.13
CA GLU A 134 16.24 -13.91 -8.43
C GLU A 134 16.90 -13.35 -7.16
N LEU A 135 18.23 -13.45 -7.07
CA LEU A 135 19.04 -12.94 -5.94
C LEU A 135 19.60 -11.54 -6.21
N ARG A 136 18.80 -10.64 -6.80
CA ARG A 136 19.21 -9.26 -7.07
C ARG A 136 18.15 -8.28 -6.61
N MET A 137 18.55 -7.02 -6.46
CA MET A 137 17.60 -5.96 -6.19
C MET A 137 16.72 -5.67 -7.43
N PRO A 138 15.44 -5.31 -7.22
CA PRO A 138 14.60 -4.74 -8.27
C PRO A 138 15.27 -3.50 -8.88
N LYS A 139 15.09 -3.30 -10.18
CA LYS A 139 15.52 -2.05 -10.82
C LYS A 139 14.39 -1.02 -10.77
N ASP A 140 14.76 0.19 -10.38
CA ASP A 140 13.84 1.33 -10.35
C ASP A 140 14.04 2.19 -11.61
N ARG A 141 12.94 2.57 -12.26
CA ARG A 141 12.91 3.54 -13.35
C ARG A 141 12.13 4.77 -12.89
N ILE A 142 12.85 5.87 -12.68
CA ILE A 142 12.24 7.16 -12.34
C ILE A 142 11.52 7.70 -13.58
N LEU A 143 10.23 7.99 -13.44
CA LEU A 143 9.40 8.53 -14.52
C LEU A 143 9.33 10.06 -14.47
N PHE A 144 9.10 10.62 -13.29
CA PHE A 144 9.16 12.06 -13.08
C PHE A 144 9.38 12.42 -11.61
N GLU A 145 9.82 13.66 -11.40
CA GLU A 145 9.74 14.36 -10.13
C GLU A 145 9.08 15.73 -10.36
N ARG A 146 8.16 16.13 -9.48
CA ARG A 146 7.44 17.41 -9.55
C ARG A 146 7.19 17.96 -8.16
N VAL A 147 6.90 19.25 -8.08
CA VAL A 147 6.50 19.89 -6.84
C VAL A 147 4.99 20.09 -6.86
N LEU A 148 4.30 19.51 -5.89
CA LEU A 148 2.86 19.69 -5.67
C LEU A 148 2.66 20.81 -4.63
N ASN A 149 1.89 21.83 -4.98
CA ASN A 149 1.66 22.97 -4.10
C ASN A 149 0.27 22.91 -3.43
N PHE A 150 0.20 22.44 -2.19
CA PHE A 150 -1.07 22.24 -1.50
C PHE A 150 -1.76 23.53 -1.04
N SER A 151 -1.10 24.68 -1.20
CA SER A 151 -1.78 25.98 -1.10
C SER A 151 -2.72 26.26 -2.27
N GLU A 152 -2.47 25.66 -3.44
CA GLU A 152 -3.23 25.89 -4.69
C GLU A 152 -4.31 24.83 -4.92
N SER A 153 -4.03 23.57 -4.61
CA SER A 153 -4.99 22.48 -4.72
C SER A 153 -4.74 21.43 -3.64
N LYS A 154 -5.81 20.92 -3.03
CA LYS A 154 -5.73 19.77 -2.11
C LYS A 154 -5.69 18.43 -2.83
N HIS A 155 -6.19 18.39 -4.07
CA HIS A 155 -6.28 17.19 -4.87
C HIS A 155 -5.48 17.35 -6.17
N PHE A 156 -4.46 16.51 -6.34
CA PHE A 156 -3.71 16.41 -7.58
C PHE A 156 -4.10 15.13 -8.32
N LYS A 157 -4.34 15.27 -9.63
CA LYS A 157 -4.63 14.17 -10.55
C LYS A 157 -3.55 14.15 -11.62
N ILE A 158 -2.79 13.06 -11.69
CA ILE A 158 -1.66 12.91 -12.60
C ILE A 158 -1.98 11.81 -13.63
N PRO A 159 -2.07 12.13 -14.93
CA PRO A 159 -2.35 11.14 -15.97
C PRO A 159 -1.13 10.26 -16.24
N LEU A 160 -1.30 8.94 -16.14
CA LEU A 160 -0.24 7.94 -16.20
C LEU A 160 0.17 7.54 -17.62
N GLU A 161 -0.77 7.56 -18.57
CA GLU A 161 -0.55 7.14 -19.97
C GLU A 161 0.61 7.89 -20.64
N SER A 162 0.86 9.14 -20.21
CA SER A 162 1.96 9.96 -20.73
C SER A 162 3.36 9.50 -20.29
N TYR A 163 3.46 8.69 -19.24
CA TYR A 163 4.76 8.29 -18.66
C TYR A 163 5.14 6.85 -18.96
N TYR A 164 4.16 5.96 -19.12
CA TYR A 164 4.43 4.55 -19.35
C TYR A 164 3.28 3.87 -20.09
N GLN A 165 3.66 3.07 -21.09
CA GLN A 165 2.76 2.15 -21.76
C GLN A 165 3.20 0.73 -21.41
N PRO A 166 2.40 -0.03 -20.65
CA PRO A 166 2.72 -1.41 -20.31
C PRO A 166 2.77 -2.31 -21.55
N GLU A 167 3.76 -3.19 -21.57
CA GLU A 167 3.95 -4.16 -22.65
C GLU A 167 3.53 -5.56 -22.18
N MET A 168 2.75 -6.28 -23.01
CA MET A 168 2.42 -7.67 -22.73
C MET A 168 3.69 -8.55 -22.77
N SER A 169 3.83 -9.41 -21.77
CA SER A 169 4.84 -10.47 -21.73
C SER A 169 4.18 -11.82 -21.44
N PRO A 170 4.50 -12.88 -22.19
CA PRO A 170 4.04 -14.24 -21.87
C PRO A 170 4.78 -14.84 -20.67
N GLU A 171 5.96 -14.30 -20.32
CA GLU A 171 6.79 -14.80 -19.22
C GLU A 171 6.60 -13.92 -17.98
N PHE A 172 6.08 -14.51 -16.89
CA PHE A 172 5.95 -13.84 -15.60
C PHE A 172 7.26 -13.92 -14.81
N PRO A 173 7.72 -12.84 -14.14
CA PRO A 173 7.17 -11.48 -14.08
C PRO A 173 7.87 -10.48 -15.04
N GLN A 174 8.29 -10.90 -16.23
CA GLN A 174 9.03 -10.02 -17.14
C GLN A 174 8.18 -8.84 -17.60
N LYS A 175 8.80 -7.65 -17.67
CA LYS A 175 8.15 -6.38 -18.05
C LYS A 175 6.98 -5.96 -17.16
N MET A 176 6.86 -6.57 -15.99
CA MET A 176 5.93 -6.15 -14.95
C MET A 176 6.62 -5.21 -13.99
N PHE A 177 5.89 -4.17 -13.62
CA PHE A 177 6.36 -3.16 -12.68
C PHE A 177 5.30 -2.87 -11.64
N ILE A 178 5.74 -2.40 -10.49
CA ILE A 178 4.95 -1.81 -9.43
C ILE A 178 5.04 -0.30 -9.58
N TRP A 179 3.89 0.36 -9.61
CA TRP A 179 3.82 1.81 -9.48
C TRP A 179 4.24 2.19 -8.07
N THR A 180 5.32 2.95 -7.95
CA THR A 180 5.89 3.35 -6.66
C THR A 180 6.01 4.86 -6.62
N VAL A 181 5.65 5.47 -5.50
CA VAL A 181 5.75 6.91 -5.29
C VAL A 181 6.63 7.21 -4.09
N HIS A 182 7.27 8.37 -4.12
CA HIS A 182 8.01 8.89 -2.97
C HIS A 182 7.73 10.39 -2.82
N GLY A 183 7.83 10.87 -1.59
CA GLY A 183 7.54 12.26 -1.27
C GLY A 183 8.51 12.84 -0.27
N THR A 184 8.77 14.14 -0.39
CA THR A 184 9.58 14.91 0.56
C THR A 184 8.96 16.30 0.71
N TRP A 185 8.54 16.63 1.91
CA TRP A 185 8.05 17.96 2.22
C TRP A 185 9.17 18.99 2.12
N ILE A 186 8.92 20.08 1.42
CA ILE A 186 9.84 21.21 1.32
C ILE A 186 9.60 22.10 2.54
N GLU A 187 10.43 21.93 3.57
CA GLU A 187 10.31 22.69 4.82
C GLU A 187 10.79 24.15 4.64
N GLU A 188 9.85 25.09 4.49
CA GLU A 188 10.16 26.52 4.57
C GLU A 188 10.29 26.93 6.05
N LYS A 189 11.39 27.64 6.40
CA LYS A 189 11.83 27.96 7.79
C LYS A 189 10.80 28.62 8.73
N ARG A 190 9.60 28.98 8.24
CA ARG A 190 8.55 29.68 8.99
C ARG A 190 7.16 29.06 8.83
N SER A 191 7.07 27.89 8.21
CA SER A 191 5.82 27.17 8.08
C SER A 191 5.29 26.77 9.46
N ARG A 192 4.05 27.19 9.76
CA ARG A 192 3.23 26.63 10.85
C ARG A 192 2.21 25.62 10.31
N SER A 193 2.29 25.32 9.01
CA SER A 193 1.37 24.43 8.33
C SER A 193 1.63 22.99 8.74
N GLU A 194 0.58 22.18 8.76
CA GLU A 194 0.78 20.74 8.91
C GLU A 194 1.25 20.13 7.60
N PHE A 195 2.15 19.15 7.70
CA PHE A 195 2.67 18.38 6.59
C PHE A 195 1.86 17.09 6.45
N CYS A 196 0.59 17.21 6.06
CA CYS A 196 -0.40 16.14 6.14
C CYS A 196 -0.88 15.66 4.75
N LEU A 197 -1.02 14.35 4.61
CA LEU A 197 -1.63 13.70 3.45
C LEU A 197 -2.78 12.81 3.91
N GLU A 198 -3.86 12.81 3.13
CA GLU A 198 -5.02 11.95 3.38
C GLU A 198 -4.82 10.60 2.68
N ASP A 199 -4.54 10.62 1.37
CA ASP A 199 -4.57 9.39 0.57
C ASP A 199 -3.78 9.54 -0.75
N ILE A 200 -3.26 8.41 -1.24
CA ILE A 200 -2.59 8.27 -2.52
C ILE A 200 -3.05 6.97 -3.19
N TRP A 201 -3.66 7.08 -4.37
CA TRP A 201 -4.19 5.91 -5.07
C TRP A 201 -4.16 6.01 -6.58
N LEU A 202 -4.27 4.86 -7.23
CA LEU A 202 -4.43 4.72 -8.67
C LEU A 202 -5.90 4.47 -9.02
N SER A 203 -6.37 5.05 -10.12
CA SER A 203 -7.71 4.82 -10.67
C SER A 203 -7.64 4.44 -12.14
N GLU A 204 -8.63 3.64 -12.57
CA GLU A 204 -8.82 3.27 -13.98
C GLU A 204 -9.85 4.16 -14.69
N ASP A 205 -10.50 5.08 -13.96
CA ASP A 205 -11.54 5.97 -14.48
C ASP A 205 -10.94 7.16 -15.26
#